data_AF-A0A939VEJ6-F1
#
_entry.id   AF-A0A939VEJ6-F1
#
_cell.length_a   1.000
_cell.length_b   1.000
_cell.length_c   1.000
_cell.angle_alpha   90.00
_cell.angle_beta   90.00
_cell.angle_gamma   90.00
#
_symmetry.space_group_name_H-M   'P 1'
#
loop_
_entity.id
_entity.type
_entity.pdbx_description
1 polymer ?
#
loop_
_entity_poly.entity_id
_entity_poly.type
_entity_poly.pdbx_seq_one_letter_code
_entity_poly.pdbx_strand_id
1 'polypeptide(L)'
;CHVSGSVSTISIYLPEKVGDSYADGHYADTPKTQTLVTGSSFELPAPPVSYLPSGVIFAGWLVGTPTELGITSYWMGENEPVFEAGSSHTIKGDVSLTARYRGIDIDLANDASNYETLNRYNGKTAQTVTLTGRTLYKDGSWNTLCLPFALSNLSGTPLAGATVKTMESATFADGTVTINFSSAGLTAIEAGKPYIVKWARPDNYVAYDGTNANATSDIVNPVFIGVIISSAIPENVSGDAASFRGIFSPYSTGGEDRTMLFLGADDNLYWPNSAMTIGAFRAYFTLHGITAGDLNNEAPIFVLNFGSDEASGITTVNSTDAAGTWYDMQGRRLNGKPTQYGIYINNGKKVVVK
;
A
#
# COMPACT_ATOMS: atom_id res chain seq x y z
N CYS A 1 -51.09 23.74 26.67
CA CYS A 1 -51.29 25.21 26.67
C CYS A 1 -51.26 25.67 25.22
N HIS A 2 -52.33 26.28 24.73
CA HIS A 2 -52.41 26.82 23.37
C HIS A 2 -51.69 28.17 23.35
N VAL A 3 -50.63 28.29 22.55
CA VAL A 3 -50.03 29.60 22.19
C VAL A 3 -49.60 29.51 20.74
N SER A 4 -50.21 30.36 19.91
CA SER A 4 -49.81 30.71 18.55
C SER A 4 -48.66 31.71 18.58
N GLY A 5 -47.66 31.55 17.73
CA GLY A 5 -46.62 32.57 17.54
C GLY A 5 -45.55 32.13 16.56
N SER A 6 -45.43 32.88 15.48
CA SER A 6 -44.37 32.80 14.47
C SER A 6 -43.02 33.29 15.02
N VAL A 7 -41.95 33.03 14.27
CA VAL A 7 -40.53 33.44 14.39
C VAL A 7 -39.64 32.41 15.07
N SER A 8 -38.52 32.06 14.41
CA SER A 8 -37.19 31.91 15.05
C SER A 8 -36.05 31.69 14.05
N THR A 9 -34.98 32.45 14.24
CA THR A 9 -33.63 32.34 13.67
C THR A 9 -32.92 31.07 14.16
N ILE A 10 -32.08 30.45 13.33
CA ILE A 10 -31.29 29.25 13.70
C ILE A 10 -29.96 29.69 14.34
N SER A 11 -29.67 29.20 15.55
CA SER A 11 -28.31 29.22 16.12
C SER A 11 -27.84 27.79 16.32
N ILE A 12 -26.70 27.44 15.71
CA ILE A 12 -26.06 26.13 15.80
C ILE A 12 -25.06 26.20 16.96
N TYR A 13 -25.28 25.40 18.01
CA TYR A 13 -24.26 25.16 19.04
C TYR A 13 -23.52 23.87 18.73
N LEU A 14 -22.20 23.97 18.67
CA LEU A 14 -21.30 22.84 18.49
C LEU A 14 -20.69 22.49 19.86
N PRO A 15 -20.56 21.21 20.24
CA PRO A 15 -20.10 20.85 21.57
C PRO A 15 -18.61 21.20 21.77
N GLU A 16 -18.29 21.79 22.91
CA GLU A 16 -16.91 21.93 23.37
C GLU A 16 -16.34 20.55 23.76
N LYS A 17 -15.11 20.35 23.30
CA LYS A 17 -14.18 19.23 23.53
C LYS A 17 -14.40 18.48 24.86
N VAL A 18 -14.60 17.16 24.82
CA VAL A 18 -14.42 16.26 25.98
C VAL A 18 -13.55 15.07 25.57
N GLY A 19 -12.50 14.82 26.36
CA GLY A 19 -11.42 13.87 26.08
C GLY A 19 -11.77 12.39 26.25
N ASP A 20 -10.86 11.59 25.70
CA ASP A 20 -10.54 10.18 25.93
C ASP A 20 -11.60 9.26 26.56
N SER A 21 -12.12 8.32 25.77
CA SER A 21 -11.94 6.86 25.98
C SER A 21 -12.87 6.05 25.07
N TYR A 22 -12.33 4.97 24.49
CA TYR A 22 -13.10 3.92 23.82
C TYR A 22 -13.81 3.06 24.88
N ALA A 23 -15.13 2.93 24.77
CA ALA A 23 -15.87 1.70 25.04
C ALA A 23 -17.34 1.92 24.63
N ASP A 24 -17.86 0.91 23.94
CA ASP A 24 -19.28 0.60 23.73
C ASP A 24 -20.28 1.46 24.54
N GLY A 25 -21.13 2.23 23.87
CA GLY A 25 -22.10 3.06 24.58
C GLY A 25 -22.88 4.03 23.72
N HIS A 26 -24.18 3.81 23.63
CA HIS A 26 -25.16 4.77 23.17
C HIS A 26 -24.95 6.15 23.79
N TYR A 27 -24.61 7.16 22.98
CA TYR A 27 -24.77 8.55 23.37
C TYR A 27 -26.18 9.01 22.99
N ALA A 28 -27.08 8.93 23.97
CA ALA A 28 -28.33 9.66 23.95
C ALA A 28 -28.07 11.05 24.53
N ASP A 29 -28.02 12.07 23.69
CA ASP A 29 -28.06 13.46 24.14
C ASP A 29 -29.34 14.15 23.68
N THR A 30 -29.96 14.84 24.63
CA THR A 30 -31.35 15.32 24.61
C THR A 30 -31.63 16.30 23.47
N PRO A 31 -32.65 16.08 22.60
CA PRO A 31 -32.94 16.98 21.48
C PRO A 31 -33.53 18.32 21.97
N LYS A 32 -33.03 19.45 21.45
CA LYS A 32 -33.75 20.74 21.50
C LYS A 32 -34.41 21.01 20.15
N THR A 33 -35.73 21.21 20.17
CA THR A 33 -36.65 21.31 19.03
C THR A 33 -36.44 22.57 18.18
N GLN A 34 -36.56 22.45 16.85
CA GLN A 34 -36.71 23.56 15.88
C GLN A 34 -37.64 23.16 14.71
N THR A 35 -38.38 24.12 14.14
CA THR A 35 -39.41 23.93 13.09
C THR A 35 -38.97 24.54 11.76
N LEU A 36 -39.09 23.80 10.65
CA LEU A 36 -38.80 24.24 9.27
C LEU A 36 -40.10 24.52 8.48
N VAL A 37 -40.10 25.56 7.63
CA VAL A 37 -41.17 25.82 6.63
C VAL A 37 -40.50 25.89 5.25
N THR A 38 -40.87 25.01 4.32
CA THR A 38 -40.25 24.95 2.99
C THR A 38 -41.14 25.60 1.92
N GLY A 39 -40.62 26.65 1.28
CA GLY A 39 -41.04 27.13 -0.05
C GLY A 39 -39.95 26.97 -1.12
N SER A 40 -38.82 26.34 -0.76
CA SER A 40 -37.64 26.12 -1.61
C SER A 40 -36.76 25.00 -1.01
N SER A 41 -35.89 24.40 -1.82
CA SER A 41 -34.91 23.39 -1.40
C SER A 41 -34.03 23.92 -0.26
N PHE A 42 -33.80 23.09 0.76
CA PHE A 42 -32.93 23.40 1.90
C PHE A 42 -31.77 22.41 1.92
N GLU A 43 -30.54 22.91 1.77
CA GLU A 43 -29.32 22.12 1.91
C GLU A 43 -28.83 22.21 3.36
N LEU A 44 -28.60 21.05 3.99
CA LEU A 44 -27.89 20.99 5.26
C LEU A 44 -26.40 20.84 4.99
N PRO A 45 -25.56 21.83 5.35
CA PRO A 45 -24.12 21.69 5.17
C PRO A 45 -23.59 20.54 6.03
N ALA A 46 -22.52 19.89 5.55
CA ALA A 46 -21.81 18.91 6.36
C ALA A 46 -21.36 19.53 7.69
N PRO A 47 -21.39 18.78 8.81
CA PRO A 47 -20.87 19.27 10.08
C PRO A 47 -19.41 19.73 9.94
N PRO A 48 -18.97 20.77 10.67
CA PRO A 48 -17.58 21.21 10.60
C PRO A 48 -16.63 20.07 10.96
N VAL A 49 -15.59 19.87 10.15
CA VAL A 49 -14.61 18.76 10.26
C VAL A 49 -13.91 18.73 11.63
N SER A 50 -13.85 19.87 12.33
CA SER A 50 -13.26 20.01 13.66
C SER A 50 -13.95 19.24 14.78
N TYR A 51 -15.16 18.71 14.55
CA TYR A 51 -15.94 17.94 15.52
C TYR A 51 -15.94 16.43 15.26
N LEU A 52 -15.24 15.98 14.21
CA LEU A 52 -15.24 14.57 13.84
C LEU A 52 -14.21 13.78 14.65
N PRO A 53 -14.57 12.60 15.19
CA PRO A 53 -13.59 11.64 15.69
C PRO A 53 -12.57 11.34 14.59
N SER A 54 -11.30 11.18 14.96
CA SER A 54 -10.29 10.70 14.01
C SER A 54 -10.72 9.32 13.50
N GLY A 55 -10.76 9.16 12.17
CA GLY A 55 -11.01 7.87 11.53
C GLY A 55 -12.42 7.63 11.00
N VAL A 56 -13.24 8.66 10.96
CA VAL A 56 -14.56 8.59 10.33
C VAL A 56 -14.76 9.70 9.30
N ILE A 57 -15.58 9.44 8.29
CA ILE A 57 -16.11 10.44 7.36
C ILE A 57 -17.61 10.59 7.56
N PHE A 58 -18.10 11.81 7.33
CA PHE A 58 -19.52 12.08 7.28
C PHE A 58 -20.16 11.22 6.19
N ALA A 59 -21.17 10.44 6.53
CA ALA A 59 -21.84 9.50 5.63
C ALA A 59 -23.22 10.01 5.19
N GLY A 60 -23.62 11.20 5.64
CA GLY A 60 -24.93 11.80 5.38
C GLY A 60 -25.78 11.96 6.64
N TRP A 61 -27.00 12.44 6.45
CA TRP A 61 -27.97 12.68 7.52
C TRP A 61 -29.00 11.55 7.59
N LEU A 62 -29.37 11.16 8.80
CA LEU A 62 -30.56 10.36 9.08
C LEU A 62 -31.66 11.32 9.51
N VAL A 63 -32.77 11.33 8.78
CA VAL A 63 -33.96 12.14 9.11
C VAL A 63 -35.01 11.21 9.72
N GLY A 64 -35.31 11.44 10.99
CA GLY A 64 -36.44 10.81 11.67
C GLY A 64 -37.65 11.74 11.65
N THR A 65 -38.76 11.30 11.04
CA THR A 65 -40.06 11.95 11.20
C THR A 65 -40.91 11.18 12.22
N PRO A 66 -41.69 11.84 13.09
CA PRO A 66 -42.65 11.15 13.93
C PRO A 66 -43.80 10.67 13.07
N THR A 67 -44.03 9.37 12.99
CA THR A 67 -45.37 8.83 12.77
C THR A 67 -45.70 7.94 13.95
N GLU A 68 -46.90 8.08 14.50
CA GLU A 68 -47.33 7.59 15.81
C GLU A 68 -47.16 6.07 16.09
N LEU A 69 -46.60 5.24 15.18
CA LEU A 69 -46.59 3.78 15.32
C LEU A 69 -45.36 2.99 14.76
N GLY A 70 -44.27 3.61 14.33
CA GLY A 70 -43.09 2.83 13.88
C GLY A 70 -42.17 3.57 12.93
N ILE A 71 -40.88 3.55 13.24
CA ILE A 71 -39.82 4.36 12.66
C ILE A 71 -39.67 4.11 11.14
N THR A 72 -39.98 5.10 10.30
CA THR A 72 -39.48 5.17 8.91
C THR A 72 -38.32 6.16 8.87
N SER A 73 -37.09 5.67 9.07
CA SER A 73 -35.90 6.50 8.87
C SER A 73 -35.56 6.58 7.39
N TYR A 74 -35.40 7.79 6.85
CA TYR A 74 -34.92 7.99 5.48
C TYR A 74 -33.40 8.21 5.51
N TRP A 75 -32.67 7.44 4.70
CA TRP A 75 -31.23 7.56 4.56
C TRP A 75 -30.88 8.52 3.42
N MET A 76 -29.96 9.43 3.67
CA MET A 76 -29.42 10.34 2.67
C MET A 76 -27.91 10.17 2.61
N GLY A 77 -27.33 10.04 1.42
CA GLY A 77 -25.88 10.04 1.22
C GLY A 77 -25.26 11.44 1.37
N GLU A 78 -23.93 11.50 1.25
CA GLU A 78 -23.12 12.74 1.43
C GLU A 78 -23.54 13.93 0.55
N ASN A 79 -24.25 13.70 -0.56
CA ASN A 79 -24.71 14.72 -1.51
C ASN A 79 -26.21 14.60 -1.86
N GLU A 80 -26.97 13.81 -1.13
CA GLU A 80 -28.41 13.66 -1.39
C GLU A 80 -29.17 14.79 -0.70
N PRO A 81 -30.05 15.52 -1.40
CA PRO A 81 -30.85 16.56 -0.79
C PRO A 81 -31.80 15.94 0.24
N VAL A 82 -31.99 16.63 1.38
CA VAL A 82 -32.88 16.19 2.46
C VAL A 82 -34.32 15.98 1.96
N PHE A 83 -34.70 16.79 0.97
CA PHE A 83 -35.95 16.71 0.23
C PHE A 83 -35.64 16.98 -1.24
N GLU A 84 -36.20 16.17 -2.14
CA GLU A 84 -36.07 16.36 -3.58
C GLU A 84 -36.55 17.76 -4.01
N ALA A 85 -35.88 18.37 -4.98
CA ALA A 85 -36.28 19.67 -5.48
C ALA A 85 -37.71 19.61 -6.07
N GLY A 86 -38.60 20.46 -5.57
CA GLY A 86 -40.02 20.50 -6.00
C GLY A 86 -40.94 19.52 -5.28
N SER A 87 -40.42 18.74 -4.31
CA SER A 87 -41.25 17.93 -3.43
C SER A 87 -41.91 18.78 -2.33
N SER A 88 -43.16 18.44 -1.97
CA SER A 88 -43.89 19.09 -0.88
C SER A 88 -44.13 18.07 0.22
N HIS A 89 -43.52 18.30 1.38
CA HIS A 89 -43.63 17.42 2.55
C HIS A 89 -44.25 18.19 3.71
N THR A 90 -45.37 17.70 4.24
CA THR A 90 -45.95 18.22 5.48
C THR A 90 -45.42 17.41 6.65
N ILE A 91 -44.55 18.01 7.45
CA ILE A 91 -44.06 17.38 8.69
C ILE A 91 -44.83 17.97 9.86
N LYS A 92 -45.48 17.11 10.65
CA LYS A 92 -46.15 17.49 11.89
C LYS A 92 -45.37 16.92 13.07
N GLY A 93 -44.85 17.80 13.93
CA GLY A 93 -44.04 17.43 15.09
C GLY A 93 -42.55 17.63 14.87
N ASP A 94 -41.77 17.21 15.87
CA ASP A 94 -40.33 17.43 15.93
C ASP A 94 -39.57 16.51 14.97
N VAL A 95 -38.67 17.07 14.15
CA VAL A 95 -37.76 16.29 13.29
C VAL A 95 -36.44 16.07 14.02
N SER A 96 -35.97 14.83 14.03
CA SER A 96 -34.59 14.53 14.46
C SER A 96 -33.69 14.42 13.25
N LEU A 97 -32.62 15.23 13.23
CA LEU A 97 -31.52 15.13 12.27
C LEU A 97 -30.32 14.52 12.99
N THR A 98 -29.92 13.32 12.58
CA THR A 98 -28.74 12.65 13.14
C THR A 98 -27.65 12.56 12.09
N ALA A 99 -26.48 13.13 12.35
CA ALA A 99 -25.32 12.95 11.48
C ALA A 99 -24.86 11.50 11.57
N ARG A 100 -24.70 10.83 10.43
CA ARG A 100 -24.08 9.50 10.37
C ARG A 100 -22.63 9.63 9.94
N TYR A 101 -21.83 8.76 10.51
CA TYR A 101 -20.42 8.63 10.20
C TYR A 101 -20.14 7.18 9.85
N ARG A 102 -19.20 6.97 8.93
CA ARG A 102 -18.68 5.64 8.60
C ARG A 102 -17.17 5.65 8.72
N GLY A 103 -16.59 4.47 8.97
CA GLY A 103 -15.16 4.28 8.89
C GLY A 103 -14.64 4.54 7.48
N ILE A 104 -13.36 4.91 7.40
CA ILE A 104 -12.69 5.15 6.14
C ILE A 104 -12.03 3.85 5.69
N ASP A 105 -12.61 3.18 4.70
CA ASP A 105 -11.99 2.04 4.03
C ASP A 105 -11.29 2.52 2.76
N ILE A 106 -10.02 2.15 2.58
CA ILE A 106 -9.18 2.62 1.48
C ILE A 106 -8.59 1.43 0.74
N ASP A 107 -8.91 1.34 -0.55
CA ASP A 107 -8.22 0.45 -1.47
C ASP A 107 -7.09 1.20 -2.18
N LEU A 108 -5.89 0.64 -2.09
CA LEU A 108 -4.69 1.15 -2.73
C LEU A 108 -4.21 0.14 -3.78
N ALA A 109 -4.25 0.53 -5.05
CA ALA A 109 -4.05 -0.37 -6.17
C ALA A 109 -2.58 -0.66 -6.44
N ASN A 110 -2.26 -1.92 -6.69
CA ASN A 110 -0.93 -2.38 -7.10
C ASN A 110 -0.54 -1.90 -8.51
N ASP A 111 -1.52 -1.69 -9.39
CA ASP A 111 -1.37 -1.45 -10.83
C ASP A 111 -1.82 -0.04 -11.29
N ALA A 112 -2.14 0.85 -10.34
CA ALA A 112 -2.49 2.24 -10.63
C ALA A 112 -1.80 3.21 -9.67
N SER A 113 -1.78 4.49 -10.06
CA SER A 113 -1.21 5.54 -9.20
C SER A 113 -2.10 5.79 -7.98
N ASN A 114 -1.49 5.86 -6.79
CA ASN A 114 -2.24 6.04 -5.54
C ASN A 114 -2.18 7.46 -4.96
N TYR A 115 -1.43 8.38 -5.59
CA TYR A 115 -1.19 9.72 -5.01
C TYR A 115 -2.47 10.53 -4.78
N GLU A 116 -3.47 10.45 -5.65
CA GLU A 116 -4.74 11.18 -5.45
C GLU A 116 -5.47 10.69 -4.20
N THR A 117 -5.57 9.38 -4.02
CA THR A 117 -6.17 8.75 -2.84
C THR A 117 -5.38 9.11 -1.57
N LEU A 118 -4.06 9.02 -1.62
CA LEU A 118 -3.19 9.37 -0.49
C LEU A 118 -3.33 10.84 -0.11
N ASN A 119 -3.37 11.75 -1.08
CA ASN A 119 -3.58 13.19 -0.83
C ASN A 119 -4.98 13.46 -0.23
N ARG A 120 -6.02 12.79 -0.74
CA ARG A 120 -7.40 12.94 -0.25
C ARG A 120 -7.54 12.52 1.22
N TYR A 121 -6.82 11.49 1.64
CA TYR A 121 -6.93 10.92 2.99
C TYR A 121 -5.74 11.25 3.90
N ASN A 122 -4.81 12.09 3.46
CA ASN A 122 -3.62 12.46 4.24
C ASN A 122 -3.97 12.95 5.66
N GLY A 123 -3.29 12.42 6.66
CA GLY A 123 -3.50 12.71 8.09
C GLY A 123 -4.76 12.08 8.69
N LYS A 124 -5.60 11.38 7.91
CA LYS A 124 -6.78 10.70 8.42
C LYS A 124 -6.44 9.27 8.84
N THR A 125 -7.08 8.82 9.90
CA THR A 125 -7.05 7.40 10.30
C THR A 125 -7.94 6.61 9.35
N ALA A 126 -7.43 5.56 8.73
CA ALA A 126 -8.23 4.62 7.97
C ALA A 126 -8.74 3.51 8.91
N GLN A 127 -10.01 3.14 8.79
CA GLN A 127 -10.51 1.93 9.43
C GLN A 127 -9.79 0.72 8.82
N THR A 128 -9.76 0.64 7.49
CA THR A 128 -8.99 -0.36 6.76
C THR A 128 -8.21 0.25 5.60
N VAL A 129 -7.04 -0.31 5.31
CA VAL A 129 -6.27 -0.05 4.10
C VAL A 129 -5.93 -1.39 3.46
N THR A 130 -6.46 -1.64 2.28
CA THR A 130 -6.16 -2.84 1.49
C THR A 130 -5.16 -2.50 0.39
N LEU A 131 -4.04 -3.21 0.31
CA LEU A 131 -3.15 -3.10 -0.86
C LEU A 131 -3.64 -4.07 -1.95
N THR A 132 -4.63 -3.62 -2.73
CA THR A 132 -5.31 -4.44 -3.74
C THR A 132 -4.37 -4.86 -4.87
N GLY A 133 -4.38 -6.16 -5.19
CA GLY A 133 -3.49 -6.78 -6.18
C GLY A 133 -2.06 -6.97 -5.68
N ARG A 134 -1.78 -6.71 -4.40
CA ARG A 134 -0.45 -6.95 -3.82
C ARG A 134 -0.39 -8.30 -3.12
N THR A 135 0.66 -9.06 -3.40
CA THR A 135 1.03 -10.26 -2.67
C THR A 135 2.35 -10.03 -1.92
N LEU A 136 2.44 -10.53 -0.69
CA LEU A 136 3.67 -10.69 0.07
C LEU A 136 3.94 -12.19 0.21
N TYR A 137 5.05 -12.64 -0.39
CA TYR A 137 5.38 -14.06 -0.43
C TYR A 137 6.03 -14.50 0.87
N LYS A 138 5.60 -15.65 1.37
CA LYS A 138 6.12 -16.30 2.59
C LYS A 138 6.88 -17.58 2.25
N ASP A 139 7.50 -17.60 1.08
CA ASP A 139 8.32 -18.68 0.53
C ASP A 139 9.69 -18.80 1.18
N GLY A 140 10.02 -17.93 2.14
CA GLY A 140 11.36 -17.85 2.71
C GLY A 140 12.30 -16.94 1.92
N SER A 141 11.79 -16.17 0.96
CA SER A 141 12.52 -15.12 0.24
C SER A 141 12.11 -13.73 0.75
N TRP A 142 12.92 -12.74 0.44
CA TRP A 142 12.71 -11.34 0.72
C TRP A 142 11.71 -10.71 -0.25
N ASN A 143 10.91 -9.79 0.28
CA ASN A 143 10.02 -8.91 -0.47
C ASN A 143 10.47 -7.47 -0.24
N THR A 144 10.27 -6.58 -1.21
CA THR A 144 10.42 -5.13 -0.99
C THR A 144 9.09 -4.50 -0.59
N LEU A 145 9.12 -3.51 0.31
CA LEU A 145 7.93 -2.91 0.89
C LEU A 145 8.11 -1.40 1.06
N CYS A 146 7.11 -0.61 0.71
CA CYS A 146 7.06 0.81 1.02
C CYS A 146 5.60 1.18 1.33
N LEU A 147 5.30 1.52 2.58
CA LEU A 147 3.93 1.79 3.04
C LEU A 147 3.68 3.29 3.18
N PRO A 148 2.48 3.79 2.82
CA PRO A 148 2.11 5.20 2.98
C PRO A 148 1.61 5.52 4.40
N PHE A 149 2.00 4.74 5.40
CA PHE A 149 1.62 4.93 6.79
C PHE A 149 2.66 4.25 7.68
N ALA A 150 2.77 4.73 8.91
CA ALA A 150 3.68 4.15 9.89
C ALA A 150 3.00 2.99 10.65
N LEU A 151 3.80 2.02 11.09
CA LEU A 151 3.40 0.98 12.02
C LEU A 151 4.29 1.07 13.26
N SER A 152 3.70 1.30 14.43
CA SER A 152 4.44 1.33 15.70
C SER A 152 4.83 -0.07 16.20
N ASN A 153 4.13 -1.10 15.73
CA ASN A 153 4.41 -2.50 15.96
C ASN A 153 3.92 -3.34 14.77
N LEU A 154 4.51 -4.52 14.56
CA LEU A 154 4.11 -5.45 13.49
C LEU A 154 3.04 -6.45 13.94
N SER A 155 2.82 -6.61 15.25
CA SER A 155 1.87 -7.57 15.80
C SER A 155 0.43 -7.20 15.42
N GLY A 156 -0.39 -8.19 15.07
CA GLY A 156 -1.76 -7.93 14.63
C GLY A 156 -1.87 -7.24 13.26
N THR A 157 -0.76 -7.05 12.55
CA THR A 157 -0.73 -6.58 11.17
C THR A 157 -0.44 -7.73 10.21
N PRO A 158 -0.63 -7.55 8.90
CA PRO A 158 -0.13 -8.49 7.90
C PRO A 158 1.37 -8.83 8.04
N LEU A 159 2.16 -7.96 8.67
CA LEU A 159 3.60 -8.14 8.86
C LEU A 159 3.96 -8.90 10.15
N ALA A 160 2.97 -9.47 10.85
CA ALA A 160 3.23 -10.25 12.05
C ALA A 160 4.17 -11.44 11.75
N GLY A 161 5.19 -11.61 12.61
CA GLY A 161 6.20 -12.66 12.47
C GLY A 161 7.20 -12.45 11.33
N ALA A 162 7.21 -11.28 10.68
CA ALA A 162 8.19 -10.95 9.66
C ALA A 162 9.48 -10.42 10.27
N THR A 163 10.60 -10.73 9.61
CA THR A 163 11.85 -9.97 9.75
C THR A 163 11.79 -8.77 8.80
N VAL A 164 11.89 -7.56 9.35
CA VAL A 164 11.92 -6.30 8.56
C VAL A 164 13.28 -5.65 8.72
N LYS A 165 13.89 -5.18 7.62
CA LYS A 165 15.18 -4.48 7.64
C LYS A 165 15.15 -3.23 6.76
N THR A 166 15.96 -2.23 7.11
CA THR A 166 16.16 -1.01 6.32
C THR A 166 17.55 -1.04 5.68
N MET A 167 17.70 -0.42 4.51
CA MET A 167 19.04 -0.16 3.96
C MET A 167 19.76 0.87 4.83
N GLU A 168 21.05 0.66 5.06
CA GLU A 168 21.93 1.57 5.80
C GLU A 168 23.00 2.20 4.89
N SER A 169 23.55 1.42 3.95
CA SER A 169 24.54 1.91 2.98
C SER A 169 24.62 1.00 1.76
N ALA A 170 25.27 1.47 0.70
CA ALA A 170 25.70 0.66 -0.43
C ALA A 170 27.09 1.07 -0.86
N THR A 171 27.99 0.12 -1.06
CA THR A 171 29.40 0.35 -1.39
C THR A 171 29.81 -0.42 -2.63
N PHE A 172 30.79 0.08 -3.36
CA PHE A 172 31.42 -0.63 -4.47
C PHE A 172 32.89 -0.84 -4.13
N ALA A 173 33.33 -2.10 -4.08
CA ALA A 173 34.71 -2.47 -3.83
C ALA A 173 35.03 -3.77 -4.58
N ASP A 174 36.21 -3.86 -5.17
CA ASP A 174 36.71 -5.06 -5.83
C ASP A 174 35.72 -5.69 -6.85
N GLY A 175 35.02 -4.86 -7.63
CA GLY A 175 34.04 -5.31 -8.62
C GLY A 175 32.71 -5.79 -8.05
N THR A 176 32.49 -5.63 -6.73
CA THR A 176 31.28 -6.05 -6.02
C THR A 176 30.52 -4.85 -5.47
N VAL A 177 29.23 -4.77 -5.78
CA VAL A 177 28.29 -3.86 -5.13
C VAL A 177 27.70 -4.57 -3.93
N THR A 178 27.94 -4.04 -2.73
CA THR A 178 27.37 -4.56 -1.49
C THR A 178 26.32 -3.59 -0.96
N ILE A 179 25.08 -4.05 -0.82
CA ILE A 179 23.97 -3.30 -0.24
C ILE A 179 23.81 -3.78 1.20
N ASN A 180 24.11 -2.91 2.15
CA ASN A 180 24.08 -3.22 3.57
C ASN A 180 22.73 -2.84 4.15
N PHE A 181 22.06 -3.83 4.73
CA PHE A 181 20.84 -3.69 5.50
C PHE A 181 21.13 -3.78 6.99
N SER A 182 20.23 -3.23 7.80
CA SER A 182 20.31 -3.25 9.26
C SER A 182 20.47 -4.67 9.79
N SER A 183 21.45 -4.87 10.67
CA SER A 183 21.76 -6.18 11.26
C SER A 183 20.63 -6.69 12.16
N ALA A 184 20.02 -5.80 12.94
CA ALA A 184 18.83 -6.09 13.73
C ALA A 184 17.55 -6.00 12.88
N GLY A 185 16.57 -6.85 13.22
CA GLY A 185 15.22 -6.74 12.71
C GLY A 185 14.49 -5.54 13.35
N LEU A 186 13.70 -4.85 12.56
CA LEU A 186 12.90 -3.71 12.98
C LEU A 186 11.52 -4.18 13.47
N THR A 187 11.02 -3.55 14.53
CA THR A 187 9.68 -3.79 15.06
C THR A 187 8.66 -2.73 14.64
N ALA A 188 9.12 -1.68 13.95
CA ALA A 188 8.32 -0.56 13.52
C ALA A 188 8.69 -0.15 12.08
N ILE A 189 7.75 0.51 11.41
CA ILE A 189 7.89 1.01 10.05
C ILE A 189 7.51 2.48 10.03
N GLU A 190 8.36 3.29 9.42
CA GLU A 190 8.08 4.70 9.11
C GLU A 190 7.34 4.82 7.77
N ALA A 191 6.40 5.77 7.68
CA ALA A 191 5.68 6.03 6.45
C ALA A 191 6.61 6.53 5.34
N GLY A 192 6.46 6.02 4.11
CA GLY A 192 7.22 6.45 2.94
C GLY A 192 8.61 5.83 2.82
N LYS A 193 9.15 5.20 3.86
CA LYS A 193 10.48 4.61 3.83
C LYS A 193 10.46 3.22 3.21
N PRO A 194 11.44 2.87 2.33
CA PRO A 194 11.53 1.54 1.76
C PRO A 194 12.19 0.55 2.72
N TYR A 195 11.62 -0.65 2.79
CA TYR A 195 12.07 -1.77 3.62
C TYR A 195 12.17 -3.05 2.80
N ILE A 196 12.89 -4.01 3.34
CA ILE A 196 12.88 -5.40 2.90
C ILE A 196 12.28 -6.27 4.00
N VAL A 197 11.43 -7.23 3.63
CA VAL A 197 10.63 -8.03 4.58
C VAL A 197 10.61 -9.51 4.18
N LYS A 198 10.76 -10.40 5.16
CA LYS A 198 10.81 -11.85 4.95
C LYS A 198 10.15 -12.58 6.11
N TRP A 199 9.64 -13.77 5.82
CA TRP A 199 9.15 -14.71 6.83
C TRP A 199 9.93 -16.02 6.71
N ALA A 200 9.96 -16.80 7.79
CA ALA A 200 10.33 -18.20 7.68
C ALA A 200 9.34 -18.91 6.75
N ARG A 201 9.86 -19.74 5.84
CA ARG A 201 9.03 -20.58 4.98
C ARG A 201 8.31 -21.63 5.83
N PRO A 202 6.97 -21.74 5.79
CA PRO A 202 6.26 -22.80 6.50
C PRO A 202 6.48 -24.18 5.83
N ASP A 203 6.49 -25.25 6.63
CA ASP A 203 6.73 -26.62 6.12
C ASP A 203 5.70 -27.07 5.07
N ASN A 204 4.45 -26.63 5.23
CA ASN A 204 3.34 -26.91 4.33
C ASN A 204 3.09 -25.79 3.32
N TYR A 205 4.15 -25.06 2.93
CA TYR A 205 4.03 -23.93 2.00
C TYR A 205 3.37 -24.33 0.68
N VAL A 206 2.27 -23.63 0.36
CA VAL A 206 1.58 -23.71 -0.92
C VAL A 206 1.56 -22.31 -1.52
N ALA A 207 2.31 -22.12 -2.61
CA ALA A 207 2.47 -20.84 -3.29
C ALA A 207 1.16 -20.36 -3.89
N TYR A 208 0.88 -19.06 -3.75
CA TYR A 208 -0.20 -18.40 -4.47
C TYR A 208 0.12 -18.24 -5.95
N ASP A 209 -0.62 -18.95 -6.80
CA ASP A 209 -0.49 -18.89 -8.27
C ASP A 209 -1.65 -18.11 -8.94
N GLY A 210 -2.53 -17.49 -8.14
CA GLY A 210 -3.71 -16.77 -8.63
C GLY A 210 -4.90 -17.65 -9.04
N THR A 211 -4.76 -18.97 -9.01
CA THR A 211 -5.79 -19.92 -9.48
C THR A 211 -6.14 -20.98 -8.45
N ASN A 212 -5.21 -21.31 -7.55
CA ASN A 212 -5.36 -22.33 -6.53
C ASN A 212 -6.03 -21.78 -5.27
N ALA A 213 -7.28 -22.15 -5.04
CA ALA A 213 -8.04 -21.75 -3.84
C ALA A 213 -7.42 -22.23 -2.51
N ASN A 214 -6.51 -23.22 -2.54
CA ASN A 214 -5.82 -23.73 -1.35
C ASN A 214 -4.47 -23.04 -1.10
N ALA A 215 -4.06 -22.10 -1.94
CA ALA A 215 -2.81 -21.37 -1.78
C ALA A 215 -2.95 -20.23 -0.76
N THR A 216 -2.99 -20.58 0.52
CA THR A 216 -3.22 -19.65 1.64
C THR A 216 -1.95 -19.26 2.39
N SER A 217 -0.78 -19.67 1.91
CA SER A 217 0.49 -19.43 2.64
C SER A 217 0.96 -17.98 2.51
N ASP A 218 0.76 -17.39 1.33
CA ASP A 218 1.12 -16.00 1.03
C ASP A 218 0.04 -15.02 1.48
N ILE A 219 0.44 -13.78 1.72
CA ILE A 219 -0.50 -12.72 2.09
C ILE A 219 -0.94 -12.00 0.83
N VAL A 220 -2.17 -12.27 0.40
CA VAL A 220 -2.79 -11.65 -0.78
C VAL A 220 -3.70 -10.51 -0.33
N ASN A 221 -3.61 -9.36 -1.00
CA ASN A 221 -4.37 -8.14 -0.68
C ASN A 221 -4.24 -7.76 0.81
N PRO A 222 -3.02 -7.50 1.33
CA PRO A 222 -2.81 -7.26 2.75
C PRO A 222 -3.67 -6.10 3.25
N VAL A 223 -4.36 -6.31 4.37
CA VAL A 223 -5.27 -5.34 5.00
C VAL A 223 -4.65 -4.83 6.31
N PHE A 224 -4.46 -3.52 6.42
CA PHE A 224 -3.99 -2.84 7.62
C PHE A 224 -5.15 -2.10 8.27
N ILE A 225 -5.24 -2.15 9.60
CA ILE A 225 -6.38 -1.60 10.35
C ILE A 225 -5.92 -0.42 11.20
N GLY A 226 -6.70 0.67 11.22
CA GLY A 226 -6.48 1.79 12.14
C GLY A 226 -5.21 2.60 11.88
N VAL A 227 -4.71 2.62 10.65
CA VAL A 227 -3.46 3.31 10.28
C VAL A 227 -3.71 4.76 9.85
N ILE A 228 -2.80 5.67 10.17
CA ILE A 228 -2.88 7.07 9.73
C ILE A 228 -2.21 7.21 8.37
N ILE A 229 -2.98 7.65 7.37
CA ILE A 229 -2.48 7.82 6.00
C ILE A 229 -1.52 9.00 5.93
N SER A 230 -0.43 8.81 5.21
CA SER A 230 0.55 9.82 4.85
C SER A 230 0.62 9.95 3.33
N SER A 231 0.54 11.18 2.84
CA SER A 231 0.83 11.52 1.45
C SER A 231 2.28 11.94 1.22
N ALA A 232 3.17 11.69 2.19
CA ALA A 232 4.60 11.92 2.03
C ALA A 232 5.12 11.18 0.81
N ILE A 233 6.01 11.81 0.05
CA ILE A 233 6.64 11.17 -1.11
C ILE A 233 7.49 10.00 -0.61
N PRO A 234 7.46 8.82 -1.26
CA PRO A 234 8.36 7.72 -0.93
C PRO A 234 9.81 8.17 -0.89
N GLU A 235 10.51 7.74 0.15
CA GLU A 235 11.91 8.07 0.38
C GLU A 235 12.82 7.33 -0.61
N ASN A 236 13.95 7.96 -0.92
CA ASN A 236 15.07 7.36 -1.59
C ASN A 236 16.24 7.28 -0.60
N VAL A 237 16.52 6.10 -0.07
CA VAL A 237 17.63 5.88 0.87
C VAL A 237 18.89 5.66 0.04
N SER A 238 19.79 6.64 0.02
CA SER A 238 21.00 6.61 -0.82
C SER A 238 22.24 6.16 -0.06
N GLY A 239 22.99 5.22 -0.64
CA GLY A 239 24.38 4.92 -0.31
C GLY A 239 25.35 5.43 -1.38
N ASP A 240 26.61 5.02 -1.34
CA ASP A 240 27.65 5.49 -2.28
C ASP A 240 27.55 4.84 -3.66
N ALA A 241 27.15 3.56 -3.73
CA ALA A 241 27.08 2.81 -5.00
C ALA A 241 25.65 2.56 -5.49
N ALA A 242 24.67 2.65 -4.60
CA ALA A 242 23.27 2.40 -4.94
C ALA A 242 22.33 3.19 -4.01
N SER A 243 21.10 3.40 -4.46
CA SER A 243 19.99 3.89 -3.63
C SER A 243 18.86 2.87 -3.63
N PHE A 244 18.10 2.80 -2.53
CA PHE A 244 16.89 2.00 -2.40
C PHE A 244 15.67 2.93 -2.35
N ARG A 245 14.78 2.77 -3.33
CA ARG A 245 13.72 3.73 -3.64
C ARG A 245 12.34 3.11 -3.50
N GLY A 246 11.52 3.67 -2.61
CA GLY A 246 10.12 3.30 -2.48
C GLY A 246 9.24 3.84 -3.59
N ILE A 247 8.09 3.19 -3.85
CA ILE A 247 7.09 3.66 -4.82
C ILE A 247 5.65 3.45 -4.32
N PHE A 248 4.78 4.42 -4.60
CA PHE A 248 3.32 4.33 -4.39
C PHE A 248 2.52 4.25 -5.69
N SER A 249 3.20 4.29 -6.83
CA SER A 249 2.61 4.10 -8.15
C SER A 249 3.48 3.11 -8.93
N PRO A 250 2.91 2.34 -9.87
CA PRO A 250 3.69 1.44 -10.68
C PRO A 250 4.83 2.17 -11.39
N TYR A 251 6.00 1.53 -11.43
CA TYR A 251 7.18 2.05 -12.12
C TYR A 251 7.39 1.25 -13.41
N SER A 252 7.33 1.92 -14.56
CA SER A 252 7.65 1.34 -15.86
C SER A 252 9.13 1.52 -16.16
N THR A 253 9.83 0.44 -16.48
CA THR A 253 11.27 0.46 -16.75
C THR A 253 11.62 1.03 -18.11
N GLY A 254 10.65 1.16 -19.03
CA GLY A 254 10.86 1.69 -20.38
C GLY A 254 11.72 0.82 -21.32
N GLY A 255 12.31 -0.28 -20.84
CA GLY A 255 13.18 -1.15 -21.63
C GLY A 255 14.32 -1.76 -20.81
N GLU A 256 15.44 -2.04 -21.48
CA GLU A 256 16.69 -2.44 -20.81
C GLU A 256 17.27 -1.26 -20.03
N ASP A 257 17.51 -1.46 -18.73
CA ASP A 257 18.13 -0.47 -17.85
C ASP A 257 19.00 -1.17 -16.81
N ARG A 258 20.32 -1.18 -17.05
CA ARG A 258 21.30 -1.85 -16.18
C ARG A 258 21.68 -1.03 -14.95
N THR A 259 21.18 0.20 -14.85
CA THR A 259 21.33 1.04 -13.66
C THR A 259 20.21 0.79 -12.65
N MET A 260 19.16 0.05 -13.03
CA MET A 260 18.07 -0.31 -12.15
C MET A 260 18.11 -1.80 -11.80
N LEU A 261 17.98 -2.12 -10.51
CA LEU A 261 17.83 -3.49 -10.05
C LEU A 261 16.50 -3.67 -9.32
N PHE A 262 15.86 -4.80 -9.53
CA PHE A 262 14.70 -5.24 -8.78
C PHE A 262 14.94 -6.62 -8.18
N LEU A 263 14.29 -6.87 -7.04
CA LEU A 263 14.32 -8.15 -6.36
C LEU A 263 13.33 -9.10 -7.05
N GLY A 264 13.82 -10.26 -7.49
CA GLY A 264 13.03 -11.35 -8.02
C GLY A 264 13.00 -12.55 -7.07
N ALA A 265 12.68 -13.72 -7.62
CA ALA A 265 12.60 -14.96 -6.86
C ALA A 265 13.95 -15.39 -6.27
N ASP A 266 13.90 -16.15 -5.18
CA ASP A 266 15.07 -16.73 -4.49
C ASP A 266 16.13 -15.67 -4.12
N ASP A 267 15.69 -14.49 -3.69
CA ASP A 267 16.54 -13.35 -3.29
C ASP A 267 17.47 -12.80 -4.40
N ASN A 268 17.19 -13.15 -5.66
CA ASN A 268 18.01 -12.70 -6.78
C ASN A 268 17.70 -11.27 -7.19
N LEU A 269 18.73 -10.47 -7.43
CA LEU A 269 18.61 -9.17 -8.08
C LEU A 269 18.68 -9.33 -9.60
N TYR A 270 17.86 -8.55 -10.30
CA TYR A 270 17.77 -8.53 -11.76
C TYR A 270 17.75 -7.08 -12.25
N TRP A 271 18.31 -6.84 -13.44
CA TRP A 271 17.98 -5.65 -14.21
C TRP A 271 16.88 -5.96 -15.23
N PRO A 272 16.06 -4.98 -15.61
CA PRO A 272 15.12 -5.14 -16.71
C PRO A 272 15.88 -5.32 -18.03
N ASN A 273 15.51 -6.34 -18.81
CA ASN A 273 16.03 -6.60 -20.17
C ASN A 273 15.03 -6.20 -21.26
N SER A 274 13.83 -5.79 -20.85
CA SER A 274 12.69 -5.46 -21.68
C SER A 274 11.76 -4.56 -20.86
N ALA A 275 10.80 -3.92 -21.52
CA ALA A 275 9.83 -3.08 -20.84
C ALA A 275 9.00 -3.93 -19.87
N MET A 276 9.09 -3.63 -18.58
CA MET A 276 8.31 -4.26 -17.53
C MET A 276 7.79 -3.21 -16.55
N THR A 277 6.88 -3.61 -15.67
CA THR A 277 6.32 -2.73 -14.65
C THR A 277 6.49 -3.34 -13.27
N ILE A 278 7.07 -2.58 -12.35
CA ILE A 278 7.09 -2.91 -10.92
C ILE A 278 5.83 -2.30 -10.30
N GLY A 279 4.97 -3.14 -9.71
CA GLY A 279 3.74 -2.65 -9.07
C GLY A 279 4.01 -1.80 -7.82
N ALA A 280 3.03 -1.00 -7.43
CA ALA A 280 3.10 -0.08 -6.29
C ALA A 280 3.39 -0.76 -4.94
N PHE A 281 3.77 0.06 -3.95
CA PHE A 281 4.12 -0.32 -2.58
C PHE A 281 5.35 -1.25 -2.49
N ARG A 282 6.18 -1.23 -3.53
CA ARG A 282 7.48 -1.91 -3.60
C ARG A 282 8.59 -0.90 -3.44
N ALA A 283 9.80 -1.41 -3.46
CA ALA A 283 10.99 -0.64 -3.68
C ALA A 283 11.93 -1.35 -4.67
N TYR A 284 12.80 -0.58 -5.30
CA TYR A 284 13.83 -1.05 -6.24
C TYR A 284 15.13 -0.30 -5.99
N PHE A 285 16.23 -0.78 -6.56
CA PHE A 285 17.54 -0.15 -6.42
C PHE A 285 17.94 0.59 -7.68
N THR A 286 18.61 1.72 -7.52
CA THR A 286 19.29 2.44 -8.61
C THR A 286 20.77 2.52 -8.31
N LEU A 287 21.60 2.13 -9.27
CA LEU A 287 23.05 2.16 -9.18
C LEU A 287 23.58 3.53 -9.62
N HIS A 288 24.63 3.99 -8.95
CA HIS A 288 25.32 5.22 -9.30
C HIS A 288 26.81 5.12 -8.99
N GLY A 289 27.63 5.92 -9.66
CA GLY A 289 29.08 5.92 -9.45
C GLY A 289 29.82 4.71 -10.03
N ILE A 290 29.14 3.79 -10.71
CA ILE A 290 29.71 2.62 -11.38
C ILE A 290 29.84 2.93 -12.87
N THR A 291 31.07 2.99 -13.39
CA THR A 291 31.33 3.24 -14.81
C THR A 291 31.41 1.93 -15.60
N ALA A 292 31.26 2.00 -16.93
CA ALA A 292 31.49 0.84 -17.79
C ALA A 292 32.91 0.24 -17.61
N GLY A 293 33.89 1.06 -17.20
CA GLY A 293 35.24 0.62 -16.87
C GLY A 293 35.34 -0.22 -15.59
N ASP A 294 34.43 0.02 -14.64
CA ASP A 294 34.29 -0.75 -13.40
C ASP A 294 33.58 -2.09 -13.62
N LEU A 295 32.95 -2.25 -14.79
CA LEU A 295 32.23 -3.44 -15.26
C LEU A 295 33.06 -4.31 -16.22
N ASN A 296 34.36 -4.03 -16.36
CA ASN A 296 35.24 -4.57 -17.41
C ASN A 296 35.57 -6.07 -17.29
N ASN A 297 35.22 -6.73 -16.19
CA ASN A 297 35.32 -8.18 -16.03
C ASN A 297 33.96 -8.68 -15.56
N GLU A 298 33.47 -9.76 -16.17
CA GLU A 298 32.32 -10.60 -15.78
C GLU A 298 31.26 -9.94 -14.87
N ALA A 299 30.04 -9.76 -15.40
CA ALA A 299 28.82 -9.24 -14.75
C ALA A 299 28.98 -8.82 -13.26
N PRO A 300 28.78 -7.53 -12.91
CA PRO A 300 28.99 -7.01 -11.55
C PRO A 300 28.35 -7.92 -10.51
N ILE A 301 29.10 -8.25 -9.46
CA ILE A 301 28.63 -9.09 -8.36
C ILE A 301 27.79 -8.21 -7.44
N PHE A 302 26.60 -8.67 -7.06
CA PHE A 302 25.77 -7.95 -6.10
C PHE A 302 25.55 -8.80 -4.85
N VAL A 303 25.69 -8.15 -3.71
CA VAL A 303 25.54 -8.79 -2.40
C VAL A 303 24.51 -8.01 -1.59
N LEU A 304 23.48 -8.72 -1.14
CA LEU A 304 22.59 -8.23 -0.09
C LEU A 304 23.16 -8.67 1.25
N ASN A 305 23.71 -7.73 2.02
CA ASN A 305 24.30 -8.01 3.32
C ASN A 305 23.32 -7.65 4.44
N PHE A 306 22.89 -8.65 5.22
CA PHE A 306 21.92 -8.47 6.30
C PHE A 306 22.55 -8.51 7.71
N GLY A 307 23.89 -8.46 7.81
CA GLY A 307 24.63 -8.58 9.06
C GLY A 307 25.10 -10.02 9.36
N SER A 308 25.79 -10.19 10.48
CA SER A 308 26.78 -11.26 10.76
C SER A 308 26.33 -12.73 10.72
N ASP A 309 25.05 -13.04 10.45
CA ASP A 309 24.57 -14.43 10.38
C ASP A 309 23.64 -14.72 9.19
N GLU A 310 23.34 -13.73 8.33
CA GLU A 310 22.48 -13.91 7.16
C GLU A 310 22.98 -13.13 5.93
N ALA A 311 24.25 -13.24 5.56
CA ALA A 311 24.61 -12.87 4.19
C ALA A 311 23.90 -13.87 3.24
N SER A 312 22.77 -13.50 2.66
CA SER A 312 22.23 -14.27 1.53
C SER A 312 23.30 -14.23 0.46
N GLY A 313 23.74 -15.41 0.03
CA GLY A 313 24.97 -15.60 -0.74
C GLY A 313 25.11 -14.67 -1.94
N ILE A 314 26.37 -14.51 -2.35
CA ILE A 314 26.80 -13.87 -3.59
C ILE A 314 25.78 -14.12 -4.71
N THR A 315 25.04 -13.08 -5.09
CA THR A 315 24.11 -13.15 -6.22
C THR A 315 24.86 -12.65 -7.43
N THR A 316 25.28 -13.55 -8.31
CA THR A 316 25.55 -13.16 -9.71
C THR A 316 24.25 -12.64 -10.29
N VAL A 317 24.19 -11.38 -10.69
CA VAL A 317 22.97 -10.87 -11.30
C VAL A 317 22.74 -11.62 -12.60
N ASN A 318 21.68 -12.40 -12.59
CA ASN A 318 21.21 -13.08 -13.76
C ASN A 318 20.62 -12.01 -14.68
N SER A 319 21.11 -11.93 -15.92
CA SER A 319 20.26 -11.37 -16.97
C SER A 319 18.95 -12.15 -16.94
N THR A 320 17.81 -11.47 -16.91
CA THR A 320 16.57 -12.11 -17.34
C THR A 320 16.87 -12.70 -18.70
N ASP A 321 16.91 -14.04 -18.78
CA ASP A 321 17.53 -14.74 -19.90
C ASP A 321 16.96 -14.19 -21.21
N ALA A 322 17.82 -13.59 -22.04
CA ALA A 322 17.52 -13.44 -23.44
C ALA A 322 17.47 -14.86 -24.01
N ALA A 323 16.28 -15.43 -24.04
CA ALA A 323 16.00 -16.72 -24.64
C ALA A 323 16.72 -16.81 -25.99
N GLY A 324 17.76 -17.65 -26.09
CA GLY A 324 18.37 -18.00 -27.37
C GLY A 324 19.87 -17.72 -27.55
N THR A 325 20.62 -17.25 -26.54
CA THR A 325 22.09 -17.13 -26.69
C THR A 325 22.79 -18.44 -26.35
N TRP A 326 23.65 -18.92 -27.26
CA TRP A 326 24.39 -20.17 -27.14
C TRP A 326 25.90 -19.91 -27.04
N TYR A 327 26.60 -20.75 -26.28
CA TYR A 327 28.06 -20.74 -26.17
C TYR A 327 28.61 -22.16 -26.28
N ASP A 328 29.85 -22.29 -26.74
CA ASP A 328 30.61 -23.54 -26.62
C ASP A 328 31.20 -23.74 -25.21
N MET A 329 31.82 -24.89 -24.98
CA MET A 329 32.43 -25.24 -23.69
C MET A 329 33.68 -24.41 -23.36
N GLN A 330 34.18 -23.64 -24.33
CA GLN A 330 35.29 -22.69 -24.17
C GLN A 330 34.78 -21.27 -23.91
N GLY A 331 33.47 -21.08 -23.74
CA GLY A 331 32.85 -19.78 -23.46
C GLY A 331 32.73 -18.87 -24.68
N ARG A 332 32.95 -19.36 -25.90
CA ARG A 332 32.77 -18.56 -27.12
C ARG A 332 31.30 -18.51 -27.51
N ARG A 333 30.78 -17.31 -27.74
CA ARG A 333 29.40 -17.08 -28.18
C ARG A 333 29.18 -17.62 -29.60
N LEU A 334 28.07 -18.31 -29.80
CA LEU A 334 27.64 -18.90 -31.07
C LEU A 334 26.50 -18.07 -31.68
N ASN A 335 26.50 -17.97 -33.01
CA ASN A 335 25.46 -17.26 -33.77
C ASN A 335 24.21 -18.14 -33.95
N GLY A 336 23.50 -18.38 -32.86
CA GLY A 336 22.26 -19.17 -32.82
C GLY A 336 22.45 -20.59 -32.27
N LYS A 337 21.38 -21.39 -32.34
CA LYS A 337 21.37 -22.77 -31.82
C LYS A 337 22.37 -23.64 -32.60
N PRO A 338 23.31 -24.32 -31.92
CA PRO A 338 24.22 -25.26 -32.55
C PRO A 338 23.44 -26.37 -33.24
N THR A 339 23.90 -26.75 -34.43
CA THR A 339 23.35 -27.87 -35.21
C THR A 339 24.18 -29.15 -35.07
N GLN A 340 25.36 -29.05 -34.45
CA GLN A 340 26.23 -30.20 -34.20
C GLN A 340 25.89 -30.86 -32.86
N TYR A 341 26.02 -32.18 -32.83
CA TYR A 341 25.94 -32.98 -31.62
C TYR A 341 27.01 -32.55 -30.61
N GLY A 342 26.61 -32.26 -29.38
CA GLY A 342 27.58 -31.83 -28.36
C GLY A 342 26.95 -31.24 -27.11
N ILE A 343 27.81 -30.87 -26.16
CA ILE A 343 27.43 -30.15 -24.94
C ILE A 343 27.70 -28.67 -25.18
N TYR A 344 26.69 -27.85 -24.92
CA TYR A 344 26.73 -26.40 -25.08
C TYR A 344 26.21 -25.71 -23.83
N ILE A 345 26.44 -24.41 -23.73
CA ILE A 345 25.84 -23.57 -22.70
C ILE A 345 24.74 -22.75 -23.35
N ASN A 346 23.53 -22.88 -22.85
CA ASN A 346 22.40 -22.03 -23.21
C ASN A 346 21.83 -21.45 -21.91
N ASN A 347 21.73 -20.13 -21.81
CA ASN A 347 21.21 -19.45 -20.62
C ASN A 347 21.90 -19.92 -19.32
N GLY A 348 23.23 -20.00 -19.33
CA GLY A 348 24.04 -20.45 -18.19
C GLY A 348 23.92 -21.95 -17.84
N LYS A 349 23.09 -22.73 -18.54
CA LYS A 349 22.88 -24.15 -18.28
C LYS A 349 23.57 -25.01 -19.34
N LYS A 350 24.15 -26.14 -18.91
CA LYS A 350 24.68 -27.17 -19.83
C LYS A 350 23.51 -27.88 -20.51
N VAL A 351 23.49 -27.83 -21.84
CA VAL A 351 22.45 -28.45 -22.68
C VAL A 351 23.14 -29.37 -23.68
N VAL A 352 22.63 -30.60 -23.80
CA VAL A 352 23.07 -31.55 -24.82
C VAL A 352 22.24 -31.33 -26.08
N VAL A 353 22.89 -30.93 -27.16
CA VAL A 353 22.30 -30.92 -28.50
C VAL A 353 22.48 -32.31 -29.11
N LYS A 354 21.36 -32.91 -29.49
CA LYS A 354 21.24 -34.20 -30.20
C LYS A 354 20.51 -33.98 -31.53
#